data_AF-A0A7C2VDY5-F1
#
_entry.id   AF-A0A7C2VDY5-F1
#
_cell.length_a   1.000
_cell.length_b   1.000
_cell.length_c   1.000
_cell.angle_alpha   90.00
_cell.angle_beta   90.00
_cell.angle_gamma   90.00
#
_symmetry.space_group_name_H-M   'P 1'
#
loop_
_entity.id
_entity.type
_entity.pdbx_description
1 polymer ?
#
loop_
_entity_poly.entity_id
_entity_poly.type
_entity_poly.pdbx_seq_one_letter_code
_entity_poly.pdbx_strand_id
1 'polypeptide(L)'
;MRRWMFVGSVLTVAVALPFLLAQPTPQSVSFSIVFPDDPEAVIDAKRDLGAKGDGVHDDTDALQRGIDLSCGREKHTKVLYLPRGIYRITRTLVVNREATRSGIGPWIYGQSRDGVIIKLDDGSDADAVLRTHPRKGESAGSADWFMRTICNLTIDVGNNPEADGIRFVATNTGILKNVRVKGRGKIGINSYMQLNGPNIIQDTIVEGFQVGIRSRWMWGQTLSRVTIRNCRVGLEVEANAVAIEDLVVENTPQPIVNKIPNDWFWWGGVIALVGGRFIGGNLDGPAIQNESVLYARDVTVKGFKMAIQSKTPSGDVVGPTVTEYSSHPVRRLFESSPPRAIRLPIKREPIVPWETNKRNWVCANDFGAVYGDDKDDTAAIQKAIDTAAALGKTVVYLRGIGGHDPNWYNLEGEVHVHGTVRHIIGLGFGRIVGNGKFIIDDRSAPVVKFENLQAFGNRPPIVENRSRNRTVILESCDLRVLGTGSGDIFVTNCPSHVEIRSKGQSLWARQLNPEGDSDVGLVINSGGNLWILGMKSEGRGVRIRTEKGGRTEVFGVFMYGFGTPPEDNRPLFDIDNAQMCVMGIREIAFNAPTYNVKVRERRGDETRELRLKPSEHGWIGWSLFSGWQPQ
;
A
#
# COMPACT_ATOMS: atom_id res chain seq x y z
N MET A 1 -51.04 -35.35 -53.95
CA MET A 1 -51.62 -34.03 -54.33
C MET A 1 -51.83 -33.22 -53.06
N ARG A 2 -51.35 -31.97 -53.08
CA ARG A 2 -51.19 -31.06 -51.94
C ARG A 2 -52.54 -30.45 -51.50
N ARG A 3 -52.74 -30.28 -50.19
CA ARG A 3 -53.60 -29.21 -49.65
C ARG A 3 -52.77 -28.36 -48.69
N TRP A 4 -52.80 -27.06 -48.94
CA TRP A 4 -52.11 -26.00 -48.22
C TRP A 4 -52.94 -25.59 -47.01
N MET A 5 -52.28 -25.32 -45.88
CA MET A 5 -52.81 -24.45 -44.82
C MET A 5 -51.73 -23.44 -44.47
N PHE A 6 -52.04 -22.16 -44.70
CA PHE A 6 -51.27 -21.02 -44.24
C PHE A 6 -51.44 -20.87 -42.72
N VAL A 7 -50.34 -20.76 -41.98
CA VAL A 7 -50.33 -20.23 -40.62
C VAL A 7 -49.43 -18.99 -40.62
N GLY A 8 -50.04 -17.83 -40.39
CA GLY A 8 -49.35 -16.55 -40.27
C GLY A 8 -48.49 -16.52 -39.02
N SER A 9 -47.23 -16.14 -39.19
CA SER A 9 -46.28 -15.90 -38.10
C SER A 9 -46.47 -14.48 -37.56
N VAL A 10 -46.90 -14.35 -36.31
CA VAL A 10 -46.83 -13.08 -35.57
C VAL A 10 -45.46 -13.03 -34.89
N LEU A 11 -44.58 -12.18 -35.41
CA LEU A 11 -43.28 -11.88 -34.80
C LEU A 11 -43.50 -11.03 -33.54
N THR A 12 -43.36 -11.62 -32.36
CA THR A 12 -43.30 -10.86 -31.09
C THR A 12 -41.83 -10.52 -30.82
N VAL A 13 -41.46 -9.26 -31.01
CA VAL A 13 -40.13 -8.75 -30.61
C VAL A 13 -40.12 -8.62 -29.10
N ALA A 14 -39.48 -9.59 -28.41
CA ALA A 14 -39.20 -9.49 -26.99
C ALA A 14 -38.03 -8.51 -26.78
N VAL A 15 -38.34 -7.30 -26.32
CA VAL A 15 -37.34 -6.34 -25.84
C VAL A 15 -36.80 -6.86 -24.51
N ALA A 16 -35.59 -7.43 -24.54
CA ALA A 16 -34.87 -7.77 -23.32
C ALA A 16 -34.40 -6.49 -22.63
N LEU A 17 -35.09 -6.06 -21.57
CA LEU A 17 -34.56 -5.06 -20.65
C LEU A 17 -33.36 -5.66 -19.91
N PRO A 18 -32.19 -5.00 -19.89
CA PRO A 18 -31.10 -5.41 -19.02
C PRO A 18 -31.51 -5.12 -17.57
N PHE A 19 -31.75 -6.19 -16.80
CA PHE A 19 -31.82 -6.11 -15.34
C PHE A 19 -30.46 -5.66 -14.81
N LEU A 20 -30.33 -4.36 -14.53
CA LEU A 20 -29.33 -3.83 -13.62
C LEU A 20 -29.63 -4.44 -12.24
N LEU A 21 -28.96 -5.54 -11.91
CA LEU A 21 -28.85 -5.99 -10.52
C LEU A 21 -28.14 -4.87 -9.75
N ALA A 22 -28.91 -4.07 -9.02
CA ALA A 22 -28.37 -3.20 -7.99
C ALA A 22 -27.58 -4.09 -7.03
N GLN A 23 -26.26 -3.93 -7.00
CA GLN A 23 -25.46 -4.61 -6.00
C GLN A 23 -25.97 -4.18 -4.63
N PRO A 24 -26.14 -5.11 -3.67
CA PRO A 24 -26.50 -4.74 -2.32
C PRO A 24 -25.48 -3.72 -1.81
N THR A 25 -25.96 -2.58 -1.32
CA THR A 25 -25.15 -1.65 -0.54
C THR A 25 -24.44 -2.47 0.54
N PRO A 26 -23.11 -2.41 0.66
CA PRO A 26 -22.42 -3.12 1.71
C PRO A 26 -23.03 -2.69 3.04
N GLN A 27 -23.67 -3.63 3.75
CA GLN A 27 -24.02 -3.41 5.15
C GLN A 27 -22.74 -2.99 5.85
N SER A 28 -22.73 -1.77 6.38
CA SER A 28 -21.62 -1.28 7.19
C SER A 28 -21.61 -2.10 8.48
N VAL A 29 -20.88 -3.20 8.48
CA VAL A 29 -20.41 -3.78 9.74
C VAL A 29 -19.61 -2.68 10.40
N SER A 30 -20.11 -2.15 11.52
CA SER A 30 -19.40 -1.17 12.33
C SER A 30 -18.08 -1.80 12.77
N PHE A 31 -17.01 -1.52 12.02
CA PHE A 31 -15.67 -1.98 12.35
C PHE A 31 -15.22 -1.24 13.61
N SER A 32 -15.16 -1.96 14.73
CA SER A 32 -14.68 -1.44 16.00
C SER A 32 -13.54 -2.30 16.53
N ILE A 33 -12.48 -1.65 17.02
CA ILE A 33 -11.29 -2.32 17.57
C ILE A 33 -11.10 -1.98 19.04
N VAL A 34 -10.45 -2.88 19.76
CA VAL A 34 -9.97 -2.67 21.14
C VAL A 34 -8.56 -3.26 21.27
N PHE A 35 -7.80 -2.79 22.25
CA PHE A 35 -6.50 -3.34 22.58
C PHE A 35 -6.51 -3.98 23.98
N PRO A 36 -5.52 -4.84 24.33
CA PRO A 36 -5.39 -5.37 25.68
C PRO A 36 -5.15 -4.26 26.70
N ASP A 37 -5.51 -4.51 27.95
CA ASP A 37 -5.24 -3.61 29.07
C ASP A 37 -3.79 -3.78 29.56
N ASP A 38 -2.83 -3.56 28.66
CA ASP A 38 -1.40 -3.59 28.95
C ASP A 38 -0.84 -2.16 28.86
N PRO A 39 -0.52 -1.51 30.01
CA PRO A 39 -0.03 -0.14 30.02
C PRO A 39 1.38 -0.02 29.41
N GLU A 40 2.11 -1.12 29.24
CA GLU A 40 3.39 -1.14 28.53
C GLU A 40 3.23 -1.29 27.02
N ALA A 41 2.07 -1.67 26.51
CA ALA A 41 1.84 -1.80 25.07
C ALA A 41 0.97 -0.67 24.48
N VAL A 42 0.08 -0.10 25.29
CA VAL A 42 -1.02 0.75 24.81
C VAL A 42 -1.19 1.98 25.69
N ILE A 43 -1.29 3.14 25.04
CA ILE A 43 -1.69 4.41 25.63
C ILE A 43 -3.11 4.70 25.16
N ASP A 44 -4.06 4.73 26.10
CA ASP A 44 -5.44 5.15 25.83
C ASP A 44 -5.57 6.65 26.07
N ALA A 45 -5.99 7.40 25.05
CA ALA A 45 -6.03 8.86 25.12
C ALA A 45 -6.94 9.41 26.23
N LYS A 46 -8.03 8.72 26.59
CA LYS A 46 -8.92 9.18 27.66
C LYS A 46 -8.39 8.77 29.02
N ARG A 47 -8.07 7.48 29.17
CA ARG A 47 -7.62 6.90 30.45
C ARG A 47 -6.28 7.48 30.90
N ASP A 48 -5.31 7.59 29.99
CA ASP A 48 -3.91 7.85 30.34
C ASP A 48 -3.48 9.31 30.08
N LEU A 49 -4.15 10.00 29.15
CA LEU A 49 -3.79 11.36 28.74
C LEU A 49 -4.84 12.41 29.13
N GLY A 50 -6.01 11.99 29.64
CA GLY A 50 -7.05 12.88 30.12
C GLY A 50 -7.88 13.56 29.02
N ALA A 51 -7.74 13.14 27.76
CA ALA A 51 -8.56 13.63 26.66
C ALA A 51 -10.05 13.38 26.94
N LYS A 52 -10.90 14.36 26.66
CA LYS A 52 -12.35 14.27 26.88
C LYS A 52 -13.03 13.58 25.70
N GLY A 53 -12.67 13.96 24.47
CA GLY A 53 -13.30 13.49 23.26
C GLY A 53 -14.79 13.83 23.21
N ASP A 54 -15.20 14.98 23.75
CA ASP A 54 -16.59 15.44 23.84
C ASP A 54 -16.97 16.53 22.83
N GLY A 55 -16.00 16.97 22.02
CA GLY A 55 -16.15 18.01 20.99
C GLY A 55 -16.18 19.44 21.55
N VAL A 56 -15.99 19.62 22.86
CA VAL A 56 -16.04 20.93 23.53
C VAL A 56 -14.67 21.27 24.13
N HIS A 57 -14.12 20.37 24.94
CA HIS A 57 -12.81 20.59 25.55
C HIS A 57 -11.70 20.50 24.50
N ASP A 58 -10.68 21.34 24.67
CA ASP A 58 -9.50 21.29 23.83
C ASP A 58 -8.65 20.06 24.23
N ASP A 59 -8.59 19.07 23.34
CA ASP A 59 -7.85 17.83 23.51
C ASP A 59 -6.45 17.89 22.85
N THR A 60 -6.04 19.05 22.32
CA THR A 60 -4.81 19.18 21.54
C THR A 60 -3.58 18.68 22.31
N ASP A 61 -3.38 19.13 23.55
CA ASP A 61 -2.17 18.79 24.31
C ASP A 61 -2.16 17.31 24.72
N ALA A 62 -3.33 16.75 25.06
CA ALA A 62 -3.47 15.34 25.36
C ALA A 62 -3.12 14.48 24.14
N LEU A 63 -3.67 14.81 22.97
CA LEU A 63 -3.36 14.09 21.73
C LEU A 63 -1.90 14.27 21.30
N GLN A 64 -1.35 15.48 21.40
CA GLN A 64 0.06 15.75 21.08
C GLN A 64 0.99 14.91 21.96
N ARG A 65 0.75 14.86 23.27
CA ARG A 65 1.51 14.02 24.19
C ARG A 65 1.40 12.53 23.82
N GLY A 66 0.23 12.08 23.39
CA GLY A 66 0.02 10.71 22.94
C GLY A 66 0.84 10.38 21.69
N ILE A 67 0.87 11.30 20.72
CA ILE A 67 1.71 11.17 19.51
C ILE A 67 3.18 11.07 19.92
N ASP A 68 3.66 11.95 20.78
CA ASP A 68 5.06 11.99 21.21
C ASP A 68 5.48 10.69 21.93
N LEU A 69 4.59 10.11 22.74
CA LEU A 69 4.83 8.84 23.43
C LEU A 69 4.73 7.61 22.53
N SER A 70 3.97 7.68 21.43
CA SER A 70 3.89 6.62 20.42
C SER A 70 5.05 6.68 19.40
N CYS A 71 5.84 7.76 19.42
CA CYS A 71 6.88 8.00 18.42
C CYS A 71 8.30 7.70 18.92
N GLY A 72 8.82 6.61 18.37
CA GLY A 72 10.20 6.37 17.94
C GLY A 72 11.24 5.91 18.95
N ARG A 73 12.50 5.85 18.50
CA ARG A 73 13.47 4.84 18.96
C ARG A 73 13.97 4.91 20.40
N GLU A 74 14.22 6.08 20.97
CA GLU A 74 14.91 6.20 22.28
C GLU A 74 14.10 5.67 23.46
N LYS A 75 12.76 5.69 23.34
CA LYS A 75 11.85 5.31 24.41
C LYS A 75 11.04 4.11 23.99
N HIS A 76 10.60 3.37 24.99
CA HIS A 76 9.65 2.27 24.82
C HIS A 76 8.38 2.78 24.10
N THR A 77 8.21 2.37 22.84
CA THR A 77 7.09 2.81 21.99
C THR A 77 5.83 2.00 22.26
N LYS A 78 4.68 2.67 22.16
CA LYS A 78 3.36 2.09 22.43
C LYS A 78 2.37 2.45 21.32
N VAL A 79 1.29 1.71 21.20
CA VAL A 79 0.13 2.12 20.40
C VAL A 79 -0.57 3.29 21.08
N LEU A 80 -0.87 4.35 20.33
CA LEU A 80 -1.83 5.37 20.75
C LEU A 80 -3.23 4.96 20.32
N TYR A 81 -4.06 4.57 21.28
CA TYR A 81 -5.45 4.21 21.06
C TYR A 81 -6.38 5.40 21.37
N LEU A 82 -7.26 5.72 20.43
CA LEU A 82 -8.28 6.76 20.58
C LEU A 82 -9.66 6.10 20.72
N PRO A 83 -10.26 6.07 21.92
CA PRO A 83 -11.66 5.67 22.09
C PRO A 83 -12.61 6.57 21.30
N ARG A 84 -13.84 6.11 21.07
CA ARG A 84 -14.89 6.92 20.44
C ARG A 84 -15.01 8.30 21.10
N GLY A 85 -15.10 9.34 20.27
CA GLY A 85 -15.19 10.73 20.70
C GLY A 85 -14.92 11.71 19.58
N ILE A 86 -15.28 12.96 19.83
CA ILE A 86 -14.88 14.11 19.01
C ILE A 86 -13.79 14.83 19.79
N TYR A 87 -12.56 14.72 19.31
CA TYR A 87 -11.39 15.37 19.90
C TYR A 87 -11.21 16.71 19.21
N ARG A 88 -11.68 17.77 19.86
CA ARG A 88 -11.50 19.14 19.38
C ARG A 88 -10.04 19.53 19.56
N ILE A 89 -9.43 20.10 18.53
CA ILE A 89 -8.08 20.65 18.56
C ILE A 89 -8.09 22.10 18.08
N THR A 90 -7.19 22.91 18.63
CA THR A 90 -7.07 24.34 18.34
C THR A 90 -5.84 24.68 17.50
N ARG A 91 -4.89 23.73 17.36
CA ARG A 91 -3.67 23.87 16.55
C ARG A 91 -3.29 22.55 15.89
N THR A 92 -2.44 22.62 14.87
CA THR A 92 -1.89 21.44 14.18
C THR A 92 -1.27 20.44 15.17
N LEU A 93 -1.66 19.17 15.08
CA LEU A 93 -0.93 18.06 15.70
C LEU A 93 0.30 17.73 14.85
N VAL A 94 1.44 17.56 15.49
CA VAL A 94 2.72 17.42 14.79
C VAL A 94 3.45 16.20 15.30
N VAL A 95 3.82 15.29 14.40
CA VAL A 95 4.83 14.28 14.71
C VAL A 95 6.19 14.97 14.68
N ASN A 96 6.70 15.33 15.87
CA ASN A 96 7.95 16.05 16.00
C ASN A 96 9.10 15.12 16.43
N ARG A 97 10.25 15.25 15.75
CA ARG A 97 11.56 14.84 16.22
C ARG A 97 12.60 15.83 15.72
N GLU A 98 12.95 16.79 16.55
CA GLU A 98 13.87 17.86 16.15
C GLU A 98 15.34 17.42 16.22
N ALA A 99 15.67 16.45 17.09
CA ALA A 99 17.06 16.06 17.36
C ALA A 99 17.65 14.97 16.43
N THR A 100 16.85 14.04 15.87
CA THR A 100 17.40 12.77 15.35
C THR A 100 17.41 12.58 13.84
N ARG A 101 16.96 13.54 13.02
CA ARG A 101 16.84 13.43 11.54
C ARG A 101 16.04 12.22 10.98
N SER A 102 15.61 11.30 11.82
CA SER A 102 14.78 10.13 11.54
C SER A 102 13.70 9.98 12.62
N GLY A 103 12.51 9.55 12.21
CA GLY A 103 11.43 9.18 13.11
C GLY A 103 10.83 7.82 12.80
N ILE A 104 10.52 7.09 13.87
CA ILE A 104 9.80 5.80 13.87
C ILE A 104 8.44 6.06 14.54
N GLY A 105 7.35 5.49 14.03
CA GLY A 105 6.00 5.72 14.58
C GLY A 105 5.47 7.13 14.32
N PRO A 106 4.19 7.45 14.56
CA PRO A 106 3.39 6.79 15.58
C PRO A 106 2.58 5.62 15.04
N TRP A 107 2.03 4.86 15.97
CA TRP A 107 1.00 3.85 15.76
C TRP A 107 -0.31 4.36 16.35
N ILE A 108 -1.07 5.13 15.56
CA ILE A 108 -2.34 5.73 15.97
C ILE A 108 -3.51 4.87 15.47
N TYR A 109 -4.33 4.41 16.42
CA TYR A 109 -5.49 3.60 16.14
C TYR A 109 -6.73 4.21 16.78
N GLY A 110 -7.68 4.66 15.97
CA GLY A 110 -9.01 4.98 16.45
C GLY A 110 -9.84 3.72 16.68
N GLN A 111 -10.77 3.77 17.65
CA GLN A 111 -11.71 2.70 17.90
C GLN A 111 -12.55 2.34 16.67
N SER A 112 -12.89 3.32 15.82
CA SER A 112 -13.60 3.13 14.55
C SER A 112 -13.50 4.40 13.72
N ARG A 113 -13.49 4.28 12.38
CA ARG A 113 -13.37 5.43 11.46
C ARG A 113 -14.38 6.54 11.76
N ASP A 114 -15.64 6.15 11.90
CA ASP A 114 -16.75 7.11 12.00
C ASP A 114 -17.06 7.51 13.45
N GLY A 115 -16.56 6.76 14.45
CA GLY A 115 -16.74 7.06 15.87
C GLY A 115 -15.60 7.87 16.51
N VAL A 116 -14.46 8.01 15.85
CA VAL A 116 -13.32 8.81 16.32
C VAL A 116 -13.11 9.96 15.35
N ILE A 117 -13.27 11.20 15.82
CA ILE A 117 -13.14 12.39 14.99
C ILE A 117 -12.12 13.31 15.64
N ILE A 118 -10.99 13.58 14.99
CA ILE A 118 -10.08 14.67 15.36
C ILE A 118 -10.53 15.89 14.55
N LYS A 119 -11.03 16.93 15.22
CA LYS A 119 -11.64 18.09 14.59
C LYS A 119 -10.86 19.36 14.92
N LEU A 120 -10.37 20.04 13.89
CA LEU A 120 -9.81 21.38 14.00
C LEU A 120 -10.92 22.43 14.12
N ASP A 121 -10.72 23.43 14.97
CA ASP A 121 -11.62 24.58 15.07
C ASP A 121 -11.75 25.36 13.75
N ASP A 122 -12.96 25.87 13.48
CA ASP A 122 -13.21 26.71 12.32
C ASP A 122 -12.48 28.06 12.46
N GLY A 123 -11.90 28.57 11.37
CA GLY A 123 -11.14 29.82 11.37
C GLY A 123 -9.77 29.74 12.05
N SER A 124 -9.24 28.53 12.27
CA SER A 124 -7.90 28.30 12.82
C SER A 124 -6.79 28.78 11.86
N ASP A 125 -5.65 29.18 12.43
CA ASP A 125 -4.42 29.52 11.72
C ASP A 125 -3.52 28.28 11.46
N ALA A 126 -3.98 27.09 11.84
CA ALA A 126 -3.27 25.84 11.62
C ALA A 126 -3.06 25.54 10.12
N ASP A 127 -1.90 24.97 9.80
CA ASP A 127 -1.52 24.62 8.43
C ASP A 127 -2.02 23.22 8.00
N ALA A 128 -2.35 22.37 8.98
CA ALA A 128 -3.05 21.10 8.79
C ALA A 128 -3.72 20.64 10.10
N VAL A 129 -4.62 19.65 10.04
CA VAL A 129 -5.07 18.96 11.28
C VAL A 129 -3.92 18.13 11.86
N LEU A 130 -3.24 17.35 10.99
CA LEU A 130 -2.12 16.50 11.36
C LEU A 130 -0.97 16.63 10.36
N ARG A 131 0.25 16.85 10.87
CA ARG A 131 1.51 16.71 10.14
C ARG A 131 2.29 15.53 10.66
N THR A 132 2.65 14.59 9.79
CA THR A 132 3.48 13.44 10.19
C THR A 132 4.99 13.71 10.13
N HIS A 133 5.35 15.00 10.09
CA HIS A 133 6.71 15.56 10.09
C HIS A 133 6.71 16.93 10.81
N PRO A 134 7.86 17.43 11.29
CA PRO A 134 7.91 18.65 12.11
C PRO A 134 7.81 19.97 11.32
N ARG A 135 8.24 19.96 10.05
CA ARG A 135 8.42 21.18 9.25
C ARG A 135 7.09 21.75 8.73
N LYS A 136 6.97 23.08 8.69
CA LYS A 136 5.81 23.80 8.12
C LYS A 136 5.90 24.04 6.62
N GLY A 137 7.13 24.13 6.08
CA GLY A 137 7.37 24.33 4.65
C GLY A 137 7.16 23.08 3.80
N GLU A 138 7.46 23.16 2.51
CA GLU A 138 7.22 22.13 1.50
C GLU A 138 8.26 20.99 1.50
N SER A 139 9.03 20.86 2.57
CA SER A 139 10.04 19.82 2.74
C SER A 139 9.87 19.17 4.10
N ALA A 140 9.75 17.84 4.11
CA ALA A 140 9.80 17.07 5.35
C ALA A 140 11.19 17.11 6.00
N GLY A 141 12.22 17.50 5.24
CA GLY A 141 13.61 17.63 5.69
C GLY A 141 14.41 16.34 5.77
N SER A 142 13.76 15.19 5.69
CA SER A 142 14.36 13.87 5.69
C SER A 142 13.45 12.89 4.97
N ALA A 143 14.04 11.83 4.41
CA ALA A 143 13.30 10.66 3.91
C ALA A 143 12.98 9.66 5.04
N ASP A 144 13.58 9.81 6.22
CA ASP A 144 13.60 8.77 7.25
C ASP A 144 12.40 8.86 8.21
N TRP A 145 11.19 8.90 7.64
CA TRP A 145 9.92 8.92 8.37
C TRP A 145 9.23 7.57 8.31
N PHE A 146 9.74 6.61 9.08
CA PHE A 146 9.35 5.21 9.01
C PHE A 146 8.14 4.89 9.90
N MET A 147 7.43 3.83 9.53
CA MET A 147 6.40 3.13 10.34
C MET A 147 5.28 4.05 10.81
N ARG A 148 4.88 5.01 9.97
CA ARG A 148 3.76 5.90 10.26
C ARG A 148 2.47 5.13 10.02
N THR A 149 1.82 4.70 11.09
CA THR A 149 0.60 3.91 11.02
C THR A 149 -0.55 4.70 11.62
N ILE A 150 -1.53 5.05 10.78
CA ILE A 150 -2.72 5.80 11.18
C ILE A 150 -3.94 5.05 10.68
N CYS A 151 -4.77 4.56 11.60
CA CYS A 151 -5.88 3.68 11.28
C CYS A 151 -7.18 4.10 11.97
N ASN A 152 -8.30 3.85 11.29
CA ASN A 152 -9.65 3.83 11.88
C ASN A 152 -10.09 5.12 12.57
N LEU A 153 -9.90 6.27 11.94
CA LEU A 153 -10.35 7.56 12.47
C LEU A 153 -10.82 8.51 11.36
N THR A 154 -11.49 9.59 11.75
CA THR A 154 -11.83 10.71 10.90
C THR A 154 -10.95 11.91 11.26
N ILE A 155 -10.37 12.54 10.25
CA ILE A 155 -9.71 13.84 10.30
C ILE A 155 -10.72 14.86 9.73
N ASP A 156 -11.14 15.81 10.55
CA ASP A 156 -12.08 16.87 10.18
C ASP A 156 -11.35 18.22 10.24
N VAL A 157 -11.12 18.81 9.06
CA VAL A 157 -10.43 20.11 8.95
C VAL A 157 -11.33 21.28 9.32
N GLY A 158 -12.62 21.07 9.59
CA GLY A 158 -13.57 22.17 9.81
C GLY A 158 -13.72 23.04 8.56
N ASN A 159 -13.87 24.34 8.75
CA ASN A 159 -13.93 25.35 7.70
C ASN A 159 -12.67 26.21 7.67
N ASN A 160 -11.58 25.65 7.14
CA ASN A 160 -10.24 26.26 7.10
C ASN A 160 -9.62 26.17 5.70
N PRO A 161 -9.94 27.09 4.76
CA PRO A 161 -9.60 26.98 3.33
C PRO A 161 -8.13 26.86 2.99
N GLU A 162 -7.24 27.30 3.90
CA GLU A 162 -5.79 27.26 3.72
C GLU A 162 -5.12 26.09 4.45
N ALA A 163 -5.86 25.34 5.27
CA ALA A 163 -5.36 24.19 6.01
C ALA A 163 -5.51 22.89 5.20
N ASP A 164 -4.52 22.00 5.32
CA ASP A 164 -4.63 20.64 4.82
C ASP A 164 -5.36 19.74 5.83
N GLY A 165 -6.04 18.69 5.38
CA GLY A 165 -6.54 17.66 6.29
C GLY A 165 -5.36 16.98 6.99
N ILE A 166 -4.53 16.30 6.20
CA ILE A 166 -3.30 15.67 6.67
C ILE A 166 -2.16 15.92 5.69
N ARG A 167 -0.99 16.30 6.24
CA ARG A 167 0.29 16.25 5.52
C ARG A 167 0.96 14.93 5.84
N PHE A 168 0.72 13.96 4.95
CA PHE A 168 1.08 12.57 5.15
C PHE A 168 2.43 12.27 4.52
N VAL A 169 3.46 12.30 5.36
CA VAL A 169 4.83 11.87 5.06
C VAL A 169 5.13 10.56 5.78
N ALA A 170 5.44 9.54 5.01
CA ALA A 170 5.88 8.24 5.48
C ALA A 170 6.72 7.53 4.41
N THR A 171 7.71 6.75 4.83
CA THR A 171 8.69 6.12 3.94
C THR A 171 8.88 4.65 4.33
N ASN A 172 9.11 3.81 3.31
CA ASN A 172 9.29 2.35 3.35
C ASN A 172 8.09 1.57 3.89
N THR A 173 7.72 1.81 5.14
CA THR A 173 6.56 1.25 5.84
C THR A 173 5.71 2.42 6.34
N GLY A 174 4.57 2.70 5.71
CA GLY A 174 3.72 3.83 6.09
C GLY A 174 2.31 3.70 5.53
N ILE A 175 1.31 3.75 6.42
CA ILE A 175 -0.07 3.44 6.06
C ILE A 175 -1.08 4.43 6.68
N LEU A 176 -1.97 4.93 5.82
CA LEU A 176 -3.23 5.56 6.20
C LEU A 176 -4.36 4.61 5.81
N LYS A 177 -5.00 3.95 6.78
CA LYS A 177 -5.97 2.87 6.51
C LYS A 177 -7.32 3.07 7.20
N ASN A 178 -8.39 2.89 6.44
CA ASN A 178 -9.76 3.05 6.95
C ASN A 178 -9.94 4.42 7.63
N VAL A 179 -9.48 5.48 6.96
CA VAL A 179 -9.56 6.86 7.44
C VAL A 179 -10.55 7.65 6.59
N ARG A 180 -11.25 8.60 7.21
CA ARG A 180 -11.98 9.65 6.47
C ARG A 180 -11.27 10.98 6.69
N VAL A 181 -11.06 11.74 5.63
CA VAL A 181 -10.58 13.13 5.69
C VAL A 181 -11.67 14.02 5.09
N LYS A 182 -12.21 14.95 5.88
CA LYS A 182 -13.37 15.76 5.47
C LYS A 182 -13.28 17.22 5.92
N GLY A 183 -14.15 18.05 5.37
CA GLY A 183 -14.32 19.45 5.73
C GLY A 183 -14.03 20.36 4.53
N ARG A 184 -13.91 21.66 4.77
CA ARG A 184 -13.57 22.66 3.74
C ARG A 184 -12.14 23.14 3.98
N GLY A 185 -11.19 22.49 3.30
CA GLY A 185 -9.77 22.84 3.35
C GLY A 185 -9.10 22.91 1.99
N LYS A 186 -7.78 23.11 2.01
CA LYS A 186 -6.95 23.24 0.81
C LYS A 186 -6.73 21.89 0.14
N ILE A 187 -6.08 20.96 0.84
CA ILE A 187 -5.79 19.61 0.35
C ILE A 187 -6.22 18.59 1.39
N GLY A 188 -6.95 17.55 0.99
CA GLY A 188 -7.37 16.50 1.91
C GLY A 188 -6.16 15.73 2.43
N ILE A 189 -5.46 15.05 1.53
CA ILE A 189 -4.20 14.34 1.83
C ILE A 189 -3.08 14.94 0.98
N ASN A 190 -2.21 15.69 1.64
CA ASN A 190 -1.07 16.33 1.01
C ASN A 190 0.19 15.46 1.17
N SER A 191 0.60 14.81 0.09
CA SER A 191 1.81 13.97 0.04
C SER A 191 3.01 14.69 -0.61
N TYR A 192 2.90 16.01 -0.86
CA TYR A 192 3.95 16.84 -1.47
C TYR A 192 4.92 17.39 -0.41
N MET A 193 6.04 16.69 -0.15
CA MET A 193 7.00 17.04 0.92
C MET A 193 8.48 16.63 0.66
N GLN A 194 9.01 16.86 -0.53
CA GLN A 194 10.36 16.51 -1.07
C GLN A 194 10.90 15.06 -0.95
N LEU A 195 10.72 14.34 0.16
CA LEU A 195 11.33 13.03 0.42
C LEU A 195 10.36 11.94 0.96
N ASN A 196 9.07 12.12 0.72
CA ASN A 196 7.98 11.19 1.07
C ASN A 196 8.02 9.88 0.27
N GLY A 197 7.43 8.83 0.82
CA GLY A 197 7.21 7.57 0.14
C GLY A 197 8.42 6.62 0.18
N PRO A 198 8.24 5.36 -0.20
CA PRO A 198 6.96 4.78 -0.60
C PRO A 198 6.02 4.61 0.61
N ASN A 199 4.72 4.80 0.39
CA ASN A 199 3.67 4.61 1.40
C ASN A 199 2.33 4.24 0.73
N ILE A 200 1.34 3.86 1.54
CA ILE A 200 0.01 3.49 1.07
C ILE A 200 -1.11 4.28 1.75
N ILE A 201 -2.10 4.67 0.94
CA ILE A 201 -3.41 5.15 1.40
C ILE A 201 -4.43 4.08 1.00
N GLN A 202 -5.12 3.52 1.99
CA GLN A 202 -5.94 2.33 1.82
C GLN A 202 -7.32 2.51 2.46
N ASP A 203 -8.38 2.05 1.79
CA ASP A 203 -9.75 2.06 2.32
C ASP A 203 -10.18 3.46 2.83
N THR A 204 -9.75 4.52 2.14
CA THR A 204 -9.80 5.91 2.63
C THR A 204 -10.80 6.75 1.84
N ILE A 205 -11.51 7.65 2.54
CA ILE A 205 -12.48 8.58 1.95
C ILE A 205 -11.99 10.02 2.13
N VAL A 206 -11.99 10.82 1.07
CA VAL A 206 -11.64 12.25 1.09
C VAL A 206 -12.78 13.12 0.55
N GLU A 207 -13.19 14.14 1.29
CA GLU A 207 -14.41 14.92 0.98
C GLU A 207 -14.27 16.43 1.23
N GLY A 208 -14.57 17.28 0.23
CA GLY A 208 -14.80 18.72 0.43
C GLY A 208 -13.62 19.68 0.21
N PHE A 209 -12.49 19.20 -0.34
CA PHE A 209 -11.25 19.97 -0.50
C PHE A 209 -11.07 20.59 -1.89
N GLN A 210 -10.21 21.61 -2.03
CA GLN A 210 -9.80 22.07 -3.36
C GLN A 210 -9.09 20.95 -4.13
N VAL A 211 -8.18 20.23 -3.48
CA VAL A 211 -7.57 19.00 -4.00
C VAL A 211 -7.84 17.87 -3.03
N GLY A 212 -8.39 16.74 -3.49
CA GLY A 212 -8.59 15.56 -2.64
C GLY A 212 -7.26 14.99 -2.17
N ILE A 213 -6.46 14.47 -3.11
CA ILE A 213 -5.14 13.92 -2.84
C ILE A 213 -4.13 14.57 -3.79
N ARG A 214 -3.02 15.04 -3.23
CA ARG A 214 -1.87 15.51 -3.99
C ARG A 214 -0.69 14.56 -3.78
N SER A 215 -0.19 13.98 -4.86
CA SER A 215 1.01 13.14 -4.87
C SER A 215 2.07 13.76 -5.77
N ARG A 216 3.13 14.30 -5.17
CA ARG A 216 4.18 14.94 -5.95
C ARG A 216 5.59 14.64 -5.48
N TRP A 217 6.53 14.64 -6.43
CA TRP A 217 8.00 14.76 -6.28
C TRP A 217 8.83 13.60 -5.67
N MET A 218 8.29 12.43 -5.27
CA MET A 218 9.11 11.46 -4.50
C MET A 218 8.59 10.01 -4.32
N TRP A 219 9.56 9.08 -4.37
CA TRP A 219 9.67 7.63 -4.08
C TRP A 219 8.51 6.67 -4.37
N GLY A 220 7.41 7.17 -4.92
CA GLY A 220 6.23 6.38 -5.25
C GLY A 220 5.16 6.43 -4.16
N GLN A 221 3.92 6.14 -4.57
CA GLN A 221 2.76 6.07 -3.67
C GLN A 221 1.77 5.02 -4.16
N THR A 222 1.10 4.35 -3.22
CA THR A 222 0.06 3.36 -3.51
C THR A 222 -1.29 3.86 -3.00
N LEU A 223 -2.31 3.83 -3.86
CA LEU A 223 -3.70 4.12 -3.51
C LEU A 223 -4.53 2.85 -3.72
N SER A 224 -5.16 2.35 -2.67
CA SER A 224 -5.96 1.12 -2.73
C SER A 224 -7.34 1.36 -2.15
N ARG A 225 -8.38 1.25 -2.98
CA ARG A 225 -9.79 1.41 -2.57
C ARG A 225 -10.03 2.76 -1.93
N VAL A 226 -9.70 3.81 -2.68
CA VAL A 226 -9.83 5.21 -2.26
C VAL A 226 -11.08 5.82 -2.89
N THR A 227 -11.85 6.56 -2.11
CA THR A 227 -12.98 7.36 -2.60
C THR A 227 -12.70 8.84 -2.40
N ILE A 228 -12.83 9.65 -3.44
CA ILE A 228 -12.69 11.11 -3.38
C ILE A 228 -13.98 11.74 -3.87
N ARG A 229 -14.53 12.72 -3.15
CA ARG A 229 -15.75 13.38 -3.61
C ARG A 229 -15.89 14.83 -3.19
N ASN A 230 -16.68 15.57 -3.96
CA ASN A 230 -16.97 16.98 -3.72
C ASN A 230 -15.68 17.82 -3.63
N CYS A 231 -14.70 17.51 -4.48
CA CYS A 231 -13.46 18.26 -4.60
C CYS A 231 -13.43 19.06 -5.91
N ARG A 232 -12.53 20.05 -6.04
CA ARG A 232 -12.29 20.69 -7.34
C ARG A 232 -11.43 19.80 -8.25
N VAL A 233 -10.35 19.26 -7.68
CA VAL A 233 -9.50 18.23 -8.29
C VAL A 233 -9.51 17.00 -7.38
N GLY A 234 -9.71 15.81 -7.93
CA GLY A 234 -9.73 14.57 -7.16
C GLY A 234 -8.33 14.16 -6.74
N LEU A 235 -7.56 13.64 -7.70
CA LEU A 235 -6.17 13.24 -7.57
C LEU A 235 -5.28 14.06 -8.49
N GLU A 236 -4.25 14.68 -7.92
CA GLU A 236 -3.20 15.37 -8.66
C GLU A 236 -1.88 14.60 -8.54
N VAL A 237 -1.27 14.27 -9.69
CA VAL A 237 0.01 13.56 -9.78
C VAL A 237 1.02 14.35 -10.62
N GLU A 238 2.23 14.52 -10.10
CA GLU A 238 3.33 15.25 -10.74
C GLU A 238 4.68 14.73 -10.20
N ALA A 239 5.68 14.45 -11.03
CA ALA A 239 6.99 13.99 -10.54
C ALA A 239 6.94 12.83 -9.52
N ASN A 240 5.98 11.91 -9.67
CA ASN A 240 5.87 10.73 -8.81
C ASN A 240 5.37 9.50 -9.59
N ALA A 241 5.60 8.30 -9.06
CA ALA A 241 5.02 7.05 -9.55
C ALA A 241 3.86 6.61 -8.64
N VAL A 242 2.63 6.57 -9.14
CA VAL A 242 1.44 6.29 -8.34
C VAL A 242 0.74 5.03 -8.88
N ALA A 243 0.70 3.99 -8.04
CA ALA A 243 -0.07 2.78 -8.28
C ALA A 243 -1.46 2.93 -7.68
N ILE A 244 -2.50 2.60 -8.46
CA ILE A 244 -3.88 2.83 -8.06
C ILE A 244 -4.73 1.60 -8.35
N GLU A 245 -5.41 1.06 -7.33
CA GLU A 245 -6.52 0.13 -7.53
C GLU A 245 -7.84 0.70 -6.99
N ASP A 246 -8.94 0.40 -7.67
CA ASP A 246 -10.32 0.67 -7.23
C ASP A 246 -10.52 2.12 -6.73
N LEU A 247 -10.17 3.08 -7.58
CA LEU A 247 -10.37 4.50 -7.29
C LEU A 247 -11.76 4.94 -7.70
N VAL A 248 -12.51 5.47 -6.74
CA VAL A 248 -13.82 6.09 -6.97
C VAL A 248 -13.69 7.60 -6.83
N VAL A 249 -14.16 8.34 -7.83
CA VAL A 249 -14.25 9.80 -7.75
C VAL A 249 -15.65 10.28 -8.12
N GLU A 250 -16.28 11.05 -7.24
CA GLU A 250 -17.66 11.49 -7.39
C GLU A 250 -17.77 13.02 -7.24
N ASN A 251 -18.67 13.66 -8.01
CA ASN A 251 -18.99 15.09 -7.84
C ASN A 251 -17.74 16.00 -7.87
N THR A 252 -16.80 15.68 -8.74
CA THR A 252 -15.48 16.33 -8.81
C THR A 252 -15.17 16.66 -10.27
N PRO A 253 -15.09 17.96 -10.65
CA PRO A 253 -14.95 18.36 -12.05
C PRO A 253 -13.71 17.81 -12.77
N GLN A 254 -12.61 17.65 -12.05
CA GLN A 254 -11.35 17.09 -12.57
C GLN A 254 -10.91 15.89 -11.72
N PRO A 255 -11.37 14.66 -12.04
CA PRO A 255 -11.10 13.49 -11.20
C PRO A 255 -9.62 13.14 -11.07
N ILE A 256 -8.90 13.02 -12.19
CA ILE A 256 -7.45 12.79 -12.20
C ILE A 256 -6.78 13.81 -13.10
N VAL A 257 -5.70 14.43 -12.60
CA VAL A 257 -4.80 15.26 -13.38
C VAL A 257 -3.37 14.76 -13.22
N ASN A 258 -2.78 14.27 -14.33
CA ASN A 258 -1.40 13.80 -14.40
C ASN A 258 -0.55 14.77 -15.23
N LYS A 259 0.44 15.42 -14.60
CA LYS A 259 1.15 16.57 -15.17
C LYS A 259 2.63 16.30 -15.43
N ILE A 260 3.21 17.14 -16.31
CA ILE A 260 4.66 17.35 -16.40
C ILE A 260 5.00 18.68 -15.70
N PRO A 261 5.81 18.70 -14.64
CA PRO A 261 6.26 19.94 -14.03
C PRO A 261 7.33 20.62 -14.89
N ASN A 262 7.23 21.95 -15.02
CA ASN A 262 8.27 22.80 -15.62
C ASN A 262 8.75 22.34 -17.02
N ASP A 263 7.92 21.63 -17.78
CA ASP A 263 8.27 20.96 -19.04
C ASP A 263 9.45 19.97 -18.94
N TRP A 264 9.78 19.52 -17.72
CA TRP A 264 10.80 18.53 -17.47
C TRP A 264 10.24 17.14 -17.71
N PHE A 265 10.31 16.67 -18.95
CA PHE A 265 9.73 15.40 -19.40
C PHE A 265 9.97 14.22 -18.42
N TRP A 266 11.21 14.04 -17.93
CA TRP A 266 11.58 12.95 -17.01
C TRP A 266 11.04 13.09 -15.57
N TRP A 267 10.43 14.24 -15.28
CA TRP A 267 9.76 14.55 -14.03
C TRP A 267 8.24 14.55 -14.17
N GLY A 268 7.70 14.06 -15.28
CA GLY A 268 6.26 13.82 -15.37
C GLY A 268 5.75 12.78 -14.37
N GLY A 269 4.45 12.87 -14.05
CA GLY A 269 3.80 11.84 -13.24
C GLY A 269 3.63 10.52 -14.00
N VAL A 270 3.85 9.41 -13.30
CA VAL A 270 3.65 8.05 -13.80
C VAL A 270 2.48 7.44 -13.05
N ILE A 271 1.38 7.13 -13.74
CA ILE A 271 0.20 6.49 -13.13
C ILE A 271 0.03 5.08 -13.70
N ALA A 272 -0.19 4.11 -12.82
CA ALA A 272 -0.71 2.79 -13.17
C ALA A 272 -2.04 2.56 -12.44
N LEU A 273 -3.14 2.60 -13.18
CA LEU A 273 -4.51 2.49 -12.68
C LEU A 273 -5.15 1.17 -13.11
N VAL A 274 -5.72 0.44 -12.15
CA VAL A 274 -6.55 -0.74 -12.39
C VAL A 274 -7.84 -0.68 -11.59
N GLY A 275 -8.97 -0.59 -12.28
CA GLY A 275 -10.26 -0.35 -11.64
C GLY A 275 -10.44 1.13 -11.28
N GLY A 276 -11.29 1.83 -12.03
CA GLY A 276 -11.64 3.21 -11.75
C GLY A 276 -13.11 3.50 -12.04
N ARG A 277 -13.76 4.28 -11.18
CA ARG A 277 -15.16 4.70 -11.36
C ARG A 277 -15.29 6.20 -11.13
N PHE A 278 -15.54 6.95 -12.19
CA PHE A 278 -15.65 8.40 -12.15
C PHE A 278 -17.06 8.86 -12.52
N ILE A 279 -17.73 9.57 -11.61
CA ILE A 279 -19.16 9.91 -11.72
C ILE A 279 -19.40 11.39 -11.41
N GLY A 280 -20.13 12.07 -12.30
CA GLY A 280 -20.69 13.39 -12.03
C GLY A 280 -19.64 14.49 -11.93
N GLY A 281 -18.90 14.75 -13.01
CA GLY A 281 -17.93 15.85 -13.06
C GLY A 281 -18.30 16.91 -14.10
N ASN A 282 -17.29 17.40 -14.81
CA ASN A 282 -17.49 18.39 -15.88
C ASN A 282 -18.00 17.71 -17.15
N LEU A 283 -19.23 18.02 -17.58
CA LEU A 283 -19.84 17.46 -18.79
C LEU A 283 -19.07 17.78 -20.07
N ASP A 284 -18.28 18.85 -20.08
CA ASP A 284 -17.43 19.26 -21.21
C ASP A 284 -15.97 18.80 -21.08
N GLY A 285 -15.60 18.24 -19.92
CA GLY A 285 -14.23 17.86 -19.58
C GLY A 285 -13.96 16.35 -19.63
N PRO A 286 -12.69 15.94 -19.51
CA PRO A 286 -12.30 14.55 -19.36
C PRO A 286 -12.41 14.07 -17.92
N ALA A 287 -12.57 12.75 -17.71
CA ALA A 287 -12.41 12.16 -16.39
C ALA A 287 -10.92 12.04 -15.97
N ILE A 288 -10.03 11.73 -16.91
CA ILE A 288 -8.58 11.73 -16.71
C ILE A 288 -7.96 12.73 -17.69
N GLN A 289 -7.30 13.76 -17.16
CA GLN A 289 -6.42 14.63 -17.93
C GLN A 289 -4.97 14.14 -17.80
N ASN A 290 -4.38 13.68 -18.91
CA ASN A 290 -3.05 13.08 -18.92
C ASN A 290 -2.07 13.85 -19.82
N GLU A 291 -0.98 14.32 -19.22
CA GLU A 291 0.13 14.95 -19.94
C GLU A 291 1.39 14.07 -19.95
N SER A 292 1.40 12.96 -19.19
CA SER A 292 2.60 12.13 -18.98
C SER A 292 2.30 10.62 -19.06
N VAL A 293 3.03 9.78 -18.32
CA VAL A 293 2.94 8.33 -18.43
C VAL A 293 1.71 7.81 -17.70
N LEU A 294 0.83 7.10 -18.43
CA LEU A 294 -0.39 6.51 -17.89
C LEU A 294 -0.57 5.10 -18.46
N TYR A 295 -0.77 4.16 -17.56
CA TYR A 295 -1.45 2.90 -17.84
C TYR A 295 -2.78 2.91 -17.11
N ALA A 296 -3.87 2.53 -17.79
CA ALA A 296 -5.19 2.42 -17.18
C ALA A 296 -5.93 1.20 -17.73
N ARG A 297 -6.54 0.37 -16.87
CA ARG A 297 -7.47 -0.68 -17.29
C ARG A 297 -8.68 -0.76 -16.38
N ASP A 298 -9.77 -1.29 -16.92
CA ASP A 298 -11.03 -1.52 -16.21
C ASP A 298 -11.63 -0.23 -15.59
N VAL A 299 -11.65 0.86 -16.38
CA VAL A 299 -12.19 2.17 -15.95
C VAL A 299 -13.59 2.41 -16.52
N THR A 300 -14.47 2.97 -15.71
CA THR A 300 -15.82 3.41 -16.10
C THR A 300 -16.02 4.90 -15.78
N VAL A 301 -16.66 5.62 -16.70
CA VAL A 301 -16.90 7.06 -16.58
C VAL A 301 -18.36 7.41 -16.89
N LYS A 302 -18.94 8.31 -16.11
CA LYS A 302 -20.30 8.84 -16.30
C LYS A 302 -20.35 10.32 -15.95
N GLY A 303 -20.91 11.14 -16.84
CA GLY A 303 -21.01 12.59 -16.65
C GLY A 303 -19.73 13.35 -17.00
N PHE A 304 -19.07 12.93 -18.09
CA PHE A 304 -17.88 13.56 -18.68
C PHE A 304 -17.99 13.47 -20.21
N LYS A 305 -17.35 14.39 -20.93
CA LYS A 305 -17.29 14.37 -22.40
C LYS A 305 -16.49 13.17 -22.93
N MET A 306 -15.43 12.79 -22.21
CA MET A 306 -14.52 11.71 -22.59
C MET A 306 -13.88 11.09 -21.34
N ALA A 307 -13.41 9.84 -21.48
CA ALA A 307 -12.76 9.15 -20.37
C ALA A 307 -11.34 9.69 -20.14
N ILE A 308 -10.56 9.83 -21.22
CA ILE A 308 -9.17 10.27 -21.15
C ILE A 308 -8.95 11.36 -22.20
N GLN A 309 -8.43 12.50 -21.78
CA GLN A 309 -7.77 13.46 -22.66
C GLN A 309 -6.27 13.30 -22.48
N SER A 310 -5.52 13.04 -23.56
CA SER A 310 -4.09 12.78 -23.47
C SER A 310 -3.27 13.59 -24.47
N LYS A 311 -2.19 14.21 -23.99
CA LYS A 311 -1.17 14.84 -24.85
C LYS A 311 -0.09 13.87 -25.33
N THR A 312 -0.18 12.59 -24.96
CA THR A 312 0.81 11.56 -25.30
C THR A 312 0.48 10.87 -26.63
N PRO A 313 1.40 10.05 -27.20
CA PRO A 313 1.22 9.46 -28.53
C PRO A 313 -0.07 8.66 -28.74
N SER A 314 -0.62 8.04 -27.70
CA SER A 314 -1.85 7.25 -27.81
C SER A 314 -3.14 8.09 -27.87
N GLY A 315 -3.06 9.41 -27.62
CA GLY A 315 -4.19 10.33 -27.76
C GLY A 315 -5.36 10.09 -26.82
N ASP A 316 -6.50 10.69 -27.18
CA ASP A 316 -7.74 10.73 -26.39
C ASP A 316 -8.52 9.41 -26.44
N VAL A 317 -9.33 9.16 -25.40
CA VAL A 317 -10.29 8.06 -25.34
C VAL A 317 -11.68 8.60 -25.03
N VAL A 318 -12.56 8.53 -26.03
CA VAL A 318 -13.98 8.89 -25.92
C VAL A 318 -14.79 7.68 -25.46
N GLY A 319 -15.87 7.92 -24.72
CA GLY A 319 -16.83 6.89 -24.32
C GLY A 319 -16.80 6.55 -22.83
N PRO A 320 -17.75 5.71 -22.37
CA PRO A 320 -18.00 5.49 -20.95
C PRO A 320 -17.06 4.45 -20.30
N THR A 321 -16.21 3.79 -21.07
CA THR A 321 -15.39 2.66 -20.59
C THR A 321 -13.98 2.69 -21.19
N VAL A 322 -12.98 2.39 -20.38
CA VAL A 322 -11.60 2.13 -20.82
C VAL A 322 -11.23 0.71 -20.41
N THR A 323 -11.25 -0.21 -21.37
CA THR A 323 -10.88 -1.61 -21.12
C THR A 323 -9.40 -1.75 -20.79
N GLU A 324 -8.54 -1.10 -21.57
CA GLU A 324 -7.09 -1.01 -21.34
C GLU A 324 -6.51 0.13 -22.19
N TYR A 325 -5.61 0.92 -21.62
CA TYR A 325 -4.97 2.08 -22.22
C TYR A 325 -3.51 2.16 -21.77
N SER A 326 -2.63 2.45 -22.72
CA SER A 326 -1.22 2.72 -22.51
C SER A 326 -0.89 4.02 -23.21
N SER A 327 -0.38 5.02 -22.49
CA SER A 327 -0.18 6.37 -23.03
C SER A 327 0.94 6.47 -24.07
N HIS A 328 1.85 5.47 -24.09
CA HIS A 328 2.96 5.32 -25.02
C HIS A 328 2.94 3.92 -25.67
N PRO A 329 3.69 3.70 -26.78
CA PRO A 329 3.84 2.39 -27.39
C PRO A 329 4.28 1.32 -26.38
N VAL A 330 3.62 0.16 -26.45
CA VAL A 330 3.91 -0.97 -25.56
C VAL A 330 5.30 -1.51 -25.85
N ARG A 331 6.14 -1.62 -24.82
CA ARG A 331 7.46 -2.21 -24.93
C ARG A 331 7.36 -3.74 -24.86
N ARG A 332 8.06 -4.42 -25.75
CA ARG A 332 8.13 -5.89 -25.86
C ARG A 332 9.44 -6.30 -26.52
N LEU A 333 10.00 -7.44 -26.11
CA LEU A 333 11.23 -7.98 -26.70
C LEU A 333 10.95 -8.95 -27.86
N PHE A 334 9.81 -9.63 -27.81
CA PHE A 334 9.35 -10.53 -28.84
C PHE A 334 8.09 -9.99 -29.51
N GLU A 335 8.02 -10.05 -30.83
CA GLU A 335 6.85 -9.58 -31.59
C GLU A 335 5.60 -10.43 -31.35
N SER A 336 5.79 -11.69 -30.93
CA SER A 336 4.70 -12.56 -30.49
C SER A 336 4.12 -12.19 -29.13
N SER A 337 4.76 -11.29 -28.37
CA SER A 337 4.17 -10.77 -27.13
C SER A 337 2.92 -9.95 -27.43
N PRO A 338 1.77 -10.25 -26.81
CA PRO A 338 0.58 -9.43 -26.92
C PRO A 338 0.84 -8.03 -26.35
N PRO A 339 0.38 -6.95 -27.02
CA PRO A 339 0.54 -5.59 -26.52
C PRO A 339 -0.50 -5.23 -25.44
N ARG A 340 -0.72 -6.14 -24.50
CA ARG A 340 -1.72 -6.04 -23.43
C ARG A 340 -1.22 -6.78 -22.18
N ALA A 341 -1.80 -6.46 -21.03
CA ALA A 341 -1.48 -7.11 -19.78
C ALA A 341 -1.99 -8.57 -19.73
N ILE A 342 -1.42 -9.36 -18.81
CA ILE A 342 -1.79 -10.77 -18.59
C ILE A 342 -3.22 -10.90 -18.03
N ARG A 343 -3.65 -9.89 -17.24
CA ARG A 343 -4.91 -9.87 -16.49
C ARG A 343 -4.98 -10.98 -15.43
N LEU A 344 -3.98 -11.02 -14.55
CA LEU A 344 -4.05 -11.91 -13.39
C LEU A 344 -5.26 -11.53 -12.51
N PRO A 345 -5.91 -12.52 -11.86
CA PRO A 345 -6.98 -12.23 -10.91
C PRO A 345 -6.50 -11.32 -9.80
N ILE A 346 -7.26 -10.27 -9.53
CA ILE A 346 -6.99 -9.33 -8.44
C ILE A 346 -7.84 -9.75 -7.25
N LYS A 347 -7.20 -10.02 -6.12
CA LYS A 347 -7.88 -10.41 -4.88
C LYS A 347 -7.59 -9.39 -3.79
N ARG A 348 -8.65 -9.02 -3.06
CA ARG A 348 -8.54 -8.21 -1.84
C ARG A 348 -8.04 -9.09 -0.69
N GLU A 349 -7.30 -8.50 0.25
CA GLU A 349 -6.99 -9.16 1.51
C GLU A 349 -8.28 -9.64 2.18
N PRO A 350 -8.35 -10.89 2.69
CA PRO A 350 -9.51 -11.32 3.46
C PRO A 350 -9.56 -10.53 4.78
N ILE A 351 -10.78 -10.26 5.24
CA ILE A 351 -10.99 -9.60 6.53
C ILE A 351 -10.59 -10.58 7.63
N VAL A 352 -9.62 -10.19 8.45
CA VAL A 352 -9.29 -10.89 9.70
C VAL A 352 -10.09 -10.24 10.82
N PRO A 353 -10.99 -10.99 11.50
CA PRO A 353 -11.75 -10.43 12.61
C PRO A 353 -10.82 -9.92 13.70
N TRP A 354 -10.93 -8.61 13.99
CA TRP A 354 -10.23 -8.01 15.11
C TRP A 354 -10.74 -8.61 16.42
N GLU A 355 -9.84 -8.96 17.34
CA GLU A 355 -10.24 -9.58 18.61
C GLU A 355 -10.76 -8.54 19.58
N THR A 356 -12.06 -8.57 19.85
CA THR A 356 -12.75 -7.62 20.72
C THR A 356 -12.81 -8.07 22.18
N ASN A 357 -12.54 -9.34 22.49
CA ASN A 357 -12.40 -9.80 23.86
C ASN A 357 -10.94 -9.66 24.30
N LYS A 358 -10.67 -8.68 25.18
CA LYS A 358 -9.33 -8.42 25.72
C LYS A 358 -8.67 -9.65 26.38
N ARG A 359 -9.44 -10.63 26.86
CA ARG A 359 -8.91 -11.86 27.48
C ARG A 359 -8.30 -12.83 26.46
N ASN A 360 -8.60 -12.66 25.18
CA ASN A 360 -8.09 -13.49 24.08
C ASN A 360 -6.75 -13.00 23.51
N TRP A 361 -6.15 -11.98 24.13
CA TRP A 361 -4.82 -11.49 23.82
C TRP A 361 -3.79 -12.13 24.76
N VAL A 362 -2.66 -12.54 24.21
CA VAL A 362 -1.55 -13.17 24.95
C VAL A 362 -0.26 -12.40 24.63
N CYS A 363 0.41 -11.90 25.66
CA CYS A 363 1.68 -11.20 25.51
C CYS A 363 2.83 -12.21 25.50
N ALA A 364 3.64 -12.24 24.46
CA ALA A 364 4.81 -13.14 24.41
C ALA A 364 5.86 -12.78 25.48
N ASN A 365 5.94 -11.51 25.89
CA ASN A 365 6.83 -11.07 26.95
C ASN A 365 6.54 -11.75 28.30
N ASP A 366 5.27 -12.08 28.58
CA ASP A 366 4.88 -12.77 29.81
C ASP A 366 5.33 -14.25 29.83
N PHE A 367 5.83 -14.76 28.70
CA PHE A 367 6.41 -16.10 28.55
C PHE A 367 7.94 -16.09 28.46
N GLY A 368 8.57 -14.94 28.67
CA GLY A 368 10.02 -14.79 28.70
C GLY A 368 10.65 -14.23 27.44
N ALA A 369 9.86 -13.67 26.50
CA ALA A 369 10.43 -12.93 25.38
C ALA A 369 10.93 -11.56 25.86
N VAL A 370 12.22 -11.29 25.72
CA VAL A 370 12.89 -10.09 26.26
C VAL A 370 13.68 -9.42 25.16
N TYR A 371 13.26 -8.23 24.75
CA TYR A 371 14.01 -7.49 23.74
C TYR A 371 15.34 -6.97 24.33
N GLY A 372 16.37 -6.93 23.50
CA GLY A 372 17.64 -6.26 23.81
C GLY A 372 18.55 -6.98 24.81
N ASP A 373 18.21 -8.19 25.26
CA ASP A 373 19.12 -9.02 26.06
C ASP A 373 20.00 -9.96 25.20
N ASP A 374 19.80 -9.88 23.88
CA ASP A 374 20.47 -10.62 22.82
C ASP A 374 20.37 -12.16 22.93
N LYS A 375 19.33 -12.67 23.62
CA LYS A 375 19.03 -14.10 23.71
C LYS A 375 17.94 -14.50 22.74
N ASP A 376 17.91 -15.78 22.39
CA ASP A 376 16.90 -16.36 21.51
C ASP A 376 15.53 -16.44 22.19
N ASP A 377 14.54 -15.71 21.65
CA ASP A 377 13.17 -15.65 22.14
C ASP A 377 12.27 -16.73 21.52
N THR A 378 12.79 -17.58 20.61
CA THR A 378 12.00 -18.59 19.87
C THR A 378 11.14 -19.43 20.81
N ALA A 379 11.72 -19.97 21.89
CA ALA A 379 11.00 -20.82 22.83
C ALA A 379 9.89 -20.06 23.60
N ALA A 380 10.12 -18.81 23.96
CA ALA A 380 9.14 -17.97 24.65
C ALA A 380 7.96 -17.63 23.73
N ILE A 381 8.23 -17.25 22.48
CA ILE A 381 7.20 -16.95 21.48
C ILE A 381 6.39 -18.21 21.15
N GLN A 382 7.04 -19.37 20.96
CA GLN A 382 6.34 -20.64 20.74
C GLN A 382 5.43 -20.98 21.92
N LYS A 383 5.93 -20.85 23.16
CA LYS A 383 5.14 -21.13 24.37
C LYS A 383 3.92 -20.21 24.50
N ALA A 384 4.03 -18.95 24.10
CA ALA A 384 2.91 -18.01 24.06
C ALA A 384 1.83 -18.46 23.05
N ILE A 385 2.24 -18.91 21.85
CA ILE A 385 1.32 -19.48 20.85
C ILE A 385 0.66 -20.75 21.34
N ASP A 386 1.43 -21.68 21.90
CA ASP A 386 0.91 -22.96 22.42
C ASP A 386 -0.13 -22.72 23.51
N THR A 387 0.17 -21.80 24.43
CA THR A 387 -0.74 -21.43 25.51
C THR A 387 -1.98 -20.73 24.97
N ALA A 388 -1.83 -19.83 23.99
CA ALA A 388 -2.96 -19.17 23.36
C ALA A 388 -3.89 -20.19 22.67
N ALA A 389 -3.32 -21.10 21.87
CA ALA A 389 -4.06 -22.15 21.17
C ALA A 389 -4.77 -23.10 22.15
N ALA A 390 -4.09 -23.55 23.21
CA ALA A 390 -4.67 -24.43 24.23
C ALA A 390 -5.87 -23.79 24.96
N LEU A 391 -5.85 -22.46 25.11
CA LEU A 391 -6.92 -21.70 25.77
C LEU A 391 -7.96 -21.13 24.78
N GLY A 392 -7.88 -21.44 23.49
CA GLY A 392 -8.78 -20.90 22.46
C GLY A 392 -8.62 -19.39 22.22
N LYS A 393 -7.49 -18.80 22.64
CA LYS A 393 -7.14 -17.40 22.42
C LYS A 393 -6.61 -17.20 21.01
N THR A 394 -6.65 -15.97 20.53
CA THR A 394 -6.66 -15.70 19.09
C THR A 394 -5.54 -14.76 18.65
N VAL A 395 -5.02 -13.96 19.58
CA VAL A 395 -3.97 -12.98 19.32
C VAL A 395 -2.76 -13.23 20.24
N VAL A 396 -1.58 -13.28 19.63
CA VAL A 396 -0.30 -13.19 20.34
C VAL A 396 0.35 -11.86 19.97
N TYR A 397 0.82 -11.10 20.95
CA TYR A 397 1.46 -9.81 20.69
C TYR A 397 2.81 -9.67 21.38
N LEU A 398 3.65 -8.81 20.81
CA LEU A 398 4.90 -8.33 21.37
C LEU A 398 4.74 -6.87 21.78
N ARG A 399 5.20 -6.50 22.96
CA ARG A 399 5.29 -5.09 23.36
C ARG A 399 6.26 -4.37 22.42
N GLY A 400 5.95 -3.13 22.07
CA GLY A 400 6.88 -2.25 21.36
C GLY A 400 8.17 -2.08 22.16
N ILE A 401 9.23 -1.59 21.51
CA ILE A 401 10.56 -1.52 22.11
C ILE A 401 11.13 -0.09 22.07
N GLY A 402 12.32 0.10 22.66
CA GLY A 402 13.01 1.37 22.71
C GLY A 402 14.44 1.27 23.28
N GLY A 403 15.26 2.28 22.99
CA GLY A 403 16.67 2.35 23.41
C GLY A 403 17.67 2.07 22.29
N HIS A 404 18.95 2.11 22.66
CA HIS A 404 20.08 1.76 21.80
C HIS A 404 20.13 0.27 21.49
N ASP A 405 20.78 -0.10 20.38
CA ASP A 405 21.00 -1.51 20.08
C ASP A 405 21.94 -2.18 21.11
N PRO A 406 21.72 -3.47 21.45
CA PRO A 406 20.67 -4.34 20.95
C PRO A 406 19.28 -3.95 21.47
N ASN A 407 18.34 -3.79 20.54
CA ASN A 407 16.95 -3.41 20.83
C ASN A 407 16.06 -4.11 19.81
N TRP A 408 15.86 -5.41 20.02
CA TRP A 408 15.08 -6.34 19.20
C TRP A 408 14.78 -7.61 20.02
N TYR A 409 13.74 -8.33 19.62
CA TYR A 409 13.56 -9.75 19.96
C TYR A 409 14.35 -10.60 18.96
N ASN A 410 15.01 -11.67 19.40
CA ASN A 410 15.72 -12.57 18.50
C ASN A 410 14.89 -13.83 18.21
N LEU A 411 14.86 -14.22 16.94
CA LEU A 411 14.24 -15.45 16.48
C LEU A 411 15.27 -16.27 15.72
N GLU A 412 15.82 -17.31 16.33
CA GLU A 412 16.82 -18.18 15.70
C GLU A 412 16.27 -19.55 15.26
N GLY A 413 15.10 -19.95 15.76
CA GLY A 413 14.46 -21.23 15.41
C GLY A 413 13.11 -21.10 14.71
N GLU A 414 12.36 -22.20 14.69
CA GLU A 414 11.01 -22.24 14.10
C GLU A 414 9.94 -22.00 15.17
N VAL A 415 8.98 -21.13 14.84
CA VAL A 415 7.76 -20.89 15.59
C VAL A 415 6.57 -21.32 14.74
N HIS A 416 5.87 -22.37 15.15
CA HIS A 416 4.67 -22.87 14.50
C HIS A 416 3.44 -22.13 15.01
N VAL A 417 2.75 -21.40 14.12
CA VAL A 417 1.47 -20.77 14.43
C VAL A 417 0.36 -21.80 14.24
N HIS A 418 -0.39 -22.16 15.28
CA HIS A 418 -1.39 -23.23 15.20
C HIS A 418 -2.67 -22.93 16.01
N GLY A 419 -3.68 -23.79 15.81
CA GLY A 419 -4.94 -23.73 16.54
C GLY A 419 -5.75 -22.47 16.21
N THR A 420 -6.25 -21.79 17.23
CA THR A 420 -7.08 -20.58 17.11
C THR A 420 -6.29 -19.30 16.90
N VAL A 421 -4.96 -19.34 17.03
CA VAL A 421 -4.10 -18.17 16.87
C VAL A 421 -4.11 -17.73 15.42
N ARG A 422 -4.60 -16.51 15.18
CA ARG A 422 -4.82 -15.96 13.84
C ARG A 422 -4.22 -14.57 13.64
N HIS A 423 -3.70 -13.96 14.70
CA HIS A 423 -3.09 -12.63 14.64
C HIS A 423 -1.83 -12.58 15.51
N ILE A 424 -0.71 -12.23 14.91
CA ILE A 424 0.57 -11.96 15.58
C ILE A 424 0.92 -10.49 15.32
N ILE A 425 1.03 -9.68 16.38
CA ILE A 425 1.12 -8.22 16.23
C ILE A 425 2.17 -7.58 17.15
N GLY A 426 2.94 -6.62 16.62
CA GLY A 426 3.70 -5.67 17.42
C GLY A 426 2.84 -4.49 17.88
N LEU A 427 2.80 -4.22 19.19
CA LEU A 427 2.08 -3.06 19.74
C LEU A 427 3.05 -1.89 19.98
N GLY A 428 3.35 -1.15 18.91
CA GLY A 428 4.41 -0.14 18.85
C GLY A 428 5.50 -0.59 17.89
N PHE A 429 6.77 -0.25 18.18
CA PHE A 429 7.91 -0.73 17.41
C PHE A 429 8.21 -2.21 17.74
N GLY A 430 7.44 -3.15 17.21
CA GLY A 430 7.71 -4.58 17.37
C GLY A 430 8.88 -5.01 16.49
N ARG A 431 10.13 -4.90 16.96
CA ARG A 431 11.31 -5.29 16.16
C ARG A 431 11.76 -6.71 16.50
N ILE A 432 11.78 -7.57 15.48
CA ILE A 432 12.20 -8.97 15.56
C ILE A 432 13.22 -9.25 14.47
N VAL A 433 14.35 -9.86 14.85
CA VAL A 433 15.49 -10.14 13.96
C VAL A 433 15.93 -11.59 14.11
N GLY A 434 16.73 -12.10 13.18
CA GLY A 434 17.37 -13.41 13.30
C GLY A 434 17.19 -14.31 12.08
N ASN A 435 17.64 -15.56 12.21
CA ASN A 435 17.61 -16.56 11.13
C ASN A 435 16.38 -17.45 11.12
N GLY A 436 15.54 -17.32 12.15
CA GLY A 436 14.38 -18.15 12.40
C GLY A 436 13.22 -17.93 11.45
N LYS A 437 12.14 -18.69 11.70
CA LYS A 437 10.95 -18.71 10.87
C LYS A 437 9.67 -18.76 11.70
N PHE A 438 8.64 -18.07 11.22
CA PHE A 438 7.26 -18.42 11.53
C PHE A 438 6.73 -19.39 10.47
N ILE A 439 6.17 -20.51 10.92
CA ILE A 439 5.68 -21.58 10.05
C ILE A 439 4.16 -21.64 10.08
N ILE A 440 3.56 -21.52 8.90
CA ILE A 440 2.12 -21.66 8.68
C ILE A 440 1.91 -22.93 7.88
N ASP A 441 1.19 -23.88 8.48
CA ASP A 441 0.84 -25.16 7.89
C ASP A 441 -0.65 -25.49 8.12
N ASP A 442 -1.08 -26.69 7.76
CA ASP A 442 -2.52 -27.03 7.80
C ASP A 442 -3.09 -27.09 9.23
N ARG A 443 -2.26 -26.99 10.28
CA ARG A 443 -2.70 -26.86 11.69
C ARG A 443 -2.98 -25.41 12.10
N SER A 444 -2.61 -24.44 11.28
CA SER A 444 -2.88 -23.02 11.51
C SER A 444 -4.35 -22.67 11.29
N ALA A 445 -4.78 -21.54 11.85
CA ALA A 445 -6.09 -20.96 11.58
C ALA A 445 -6.27 -20.72 10.06
N PRO A 446 -7.52 -20.72 9.53
CA PRO A 446 -7.78 -20.54 8.10
C PRO A 446 -7.15 -19.28 7.48
N VAL A 447 -7.02 -18.22 8.27
CA VAL A 447 -6.31 -16.99 7.92
C VAL A 447 -5.42 -16.60 9.09
N VAL A 448 -4.14 -16.38 8.84
CA VAL A 448 -3.15 -15.90 9.83
C VAL A 448 -2.59 -14.55 9.38
N LYS A 449 -2.65 -13.56 10.25
CA LYS A 449 -2.11 -12.22 10.01
C LYS A 449 -0.89 -11.93 10.88
N PHE A 450 0.14 -11.38 10.28
CA PHE A 450 1.27 -10.71 10.94
C PHE A 450 1.12 -9.21 10.74
N GLU A 451 1.28 -8.42 11.80
CA GLU A 451 1.10 -6.97 11.76
C GLU A 451 2.14 -6.23 12.60
N ASN A 452 2.70 -5.12 12.08
CA ASN A 452 3.63 -4.25 12.80
C ASN A 452 4.89 -4.96 13.35
N LEU A 453 5.38 -5.99 12.64
CA LEU A 453 6.62 -6.69 12.97
C LEU A 453 7.74 -6.27 12.02
N GLN A 454 8.68 -5.51 12.55
CA GLN A 454 9.77 -4.86 11.82
C GLN A 454 11.09 -5.58 12.10
N ALA A 455 12.09 -5.40 11.25
CA ALA A 455 13.46 -5.85 11.48
C ALA A 455 14.41 -4.64 11.49
N PHE A 456 14.12 -3.66 10.63
CA PHE A 456 14.75 -2.35 10.53
C PHE A 456 16.28 -2.35 10.66
N GLY A 457 16.96 -2.44 9.51
CA GLY A 457 18.42 -2.39 9.41
C GLY A 457 19.14 -3.65 9.89
N ASN A 458 18.43 -4.76 10.11
CA ASN A 458 19.00 -6.04 10.51
C ASN A 458 18.28 -7.19 9.79
N ARG A 459 18.70 -8.44 10.00
CA ARG A 459 18.20 -9.61 9.26
C ARG A 459 16.76 -9.96 9.66
N PRO A 460 15.77 -9.85 8.77
CA PRO A 460 14.39 -10.23 9.04
C PRO A 460 14.20 -11.77 9.05
N PRO A 461 13.47 -12.30 10.05
CA PRO A 461 12.97 -13.67 10.01
C PRO A 461 12.04 -13.92 8.82
N ILE A 462 11.79 -15.20 8.53
CA ILE A 462 10.92 -15.62 7.42
C ILE A 462 9.54 -15.98 7.95
N VAL A 463 8.48 -15.56 7.25
CA VAL A 463 7.14 -16.14 7.36
C VAL A 463 6.97 -17.11 6.19
N GLU A 464 6.89 -18.41 6.50
CA GLU A 464 6.74 -19.47 5.51
C GLU A 464 5.29 -19.96 5.46
N ASN A 465 4.62 -19.78 4.32
CA ASN A 465 3.33 -20.43 4.03
C ASN A 465 3.57 -21.70 3.21
N ARG A 466 3.69 -22.82 3.92
CA ARG A 466 3.79 -24.17 3.34
C ARG A 466 2.46 -24.93 3.35
N SER A 467 1.38 -24.26 3.77
CA SER A 467 0.06 -24.87 3.89
C SER A 467 -0.57 -25.18 2.53
N ARG A 468 -1.53 -26.10 2.53
CA ARG A 468 -2.33 -26.43 1.34
C ARG A 468 -3.40 -25.39 1.07
N ASN A 469 -3.98 -24.80 2.10
CA ASN A 469 -5.15 -23.92 1.95
C ASN A 469 -5.27 -22.80 2.99
N ARG A 470 -4.25 -22.54 3.81
CA ARG A 470 -4.27 -21.42 4.76
C ARG A 470 -3.85 -20.14 4.08
N THR A 471 -4.58 -19.07 4.35
CA THR A 471 -4.20 -17.73 3.88
C THR A 471 -3.25 -17.09 4.88
N VAL A 472 -2.17 -16.48 4.38
CA VAL A 472 -1.26 -15.66 5.20
C VAL A 472 -1.36 -14.21 4.76
N ILE A 473 -1.44 -13.29 5.73
CA ILE A 473 -1.38 -11.85 5.51
C ILE A 473 -0.20 -11.28 6.30
N LEU A 474 0.62 -10.47 5.65
CA LEU A 474 1.59 -9.60 6.30
C LEU A 474 1.16 -8.14 6.06
N GLU A 475 1.04 -7.35 7.12
CA GLU A 475 0.64 -5.96 7.04
C GLU A 475 1.59 -5.07 7.85
N SER A 476 2.26 -4.12 7.20
CA SER A 476 3.25 -3.26 7.86
C SER A 476 4.32 -4.10 8.56
N CYS A 477 5.02 -4.95 7.79
CA CYS A 477 6.03 -5.88 8.28
C CYS A 477 7.30 -5.83 7.42
N ASP A 478 8.47 -6.04 8.04
CA ASP A 478 9.76 -6.19 7.31
C ASP A 478 10.12 -7.67 7.07
N LEU A 479 9.31 -8.60 7.59
CA LEU A 479 9.58 -10.03 7.54
C LEU A 479 9.71 -10.53 6.10
N ARG A 480 10.61 -11.48 5.85
CA ARG A 480 10.73 -12.12 4.53
C ARG A 480 9.58 -13.09 4.34
N VAL A 481 9.09 -13.19 3.12
CA VAL A 481 7.92 -14.03 2.80
C VAL A 481 8.35 -15.18 1.91
N LEU A 482 8.04 -16.40 2.33
CA LEU A 482 8.33 -17.62 1.58
C LEU A 482 7.05 -18.43 1.36
N GLY A 483 6.66 -18.59 0.09
CA GLY A 483 5.60 -19.49 -0.34
C GLY A 483 6.18 -20.82 -0.81
N THR A 484 5.88 -21.89 -0.08
CA THR A 484 6.25 -23.29 -0.40
C THR A 484 5.04 -24.22 -0.42
N GLY A 485 3.83 -23.66 -0.40
CA GLY A 485 2.56 -24.38 -0.36
C GLY A 485 1.64 -24.04 -1.53
N SER A 486 0.33 -24.05 -1.29
CA SER A 486 -0.69 -23.59 -2.25
C SER A 486 -1.69 -22.59 -1.64
N GLY A 487 -1.57 -22.31 -0.34
CA GLY A 487 -2.34 -21.27 0.33
C GLY A 487 -1.99 -19.86 -0.18
N ASP A 488 -3.00 -18.99 -0.20
CA ASP A 488 -2.86 -17.60 -0.65
C ASP A 488 -1.97 -16.78 0.29
N ILE A 489 -1.23 -15.84 -0.28
CA ILE A 489 -0.38 -14.90 0.47
C ILE A 489 -0.75 -13.46 0.11
N PHE A 490 -0.89 -12.61 1.13
CA PHE A 490 -1.11 -11.18 0.98
C PHE A 490 -0.02 -10.41 1.70
N VAL A 491 0.56 -9.41 1.03
CA VAL A 491 1.66 -8.60 1.57
C VAL A 491 1.34 -7.12 1.38
N THR A 492 1.03 -6.40 2.44
CA THR A 492 0.56 -5.02 2.37
C THR A 492 1.43 -4.09 3.20
N ASN A 493 1.90 -3.01 2.59
CA ASN A 493 2.75 -2.01 3.24
C ASN A 493 4.08 -2.58 3.79
N CYS A 494 4.81 -3.39 3.01
CA CYS A 494 5.93 -4.18 3.54
C CYS A 494 7.22 -3.97 2.75
N PRO A 495 8.34 -3.59 3.39
CA PRO A 495 9.67 -3.58 2.77
C PRO A 495 10.30 -4.98 2.74
N SER A 496 9.54 -5.96 2.26
CA SER A 496 9.86 -7.38 2.34
C SER A 496 10.44 -7.93 1.04
N HIS A 497 11.39 -8.87 1.16
CA HIS A 497 11.67 -9.82 0.08
C HIS A 497 10.57 -10.88 0.06
N VAL A 498 10.15 -11.26 -1.16
CA VAL A 498 9.09 -12.28 -1.34
C VAL A 498 9.57 -13.34 -2.30
N GLU A 499 9.30 -14.60 -1.97
CA GLU A 499 9.67 -15.73 -2.80
C GLU A 499 8.52 -16.74 -2.87
N ILE A 500 8.11 -17.10 -4.08
CA ILE A 500 7.17 -18.19 -4.35
C ILE A 500 7.96 -19.31 -5.01
N ARG A 501 8.04 -20.48 -4.36
CA ARG A 501 8.73 -21.68 -4.87
C ARG A 501 7.79 -22.75 -5.39
N SER A 502 6.51 -22.65 -5.08
CA SER A 502 5.51 -23.65 -5.43
C SER A 502 4.67 -23.25 -6.64
N LYS A 503 4.57 -24.18 -7.59
CA LYS A 503 3.77 -23.99 -8.80
C LYS A 503 2.31 -23.71 -8.45
N GLY A 504 1.75 -22.65 -9.02
CA GLY A 504 0.34 -22.26 -8.86
C GLY A 504 -0.01 -21.51 -7.57
N GLN A 505 0.91 -21.39 -6.59
CA GLN A 505 0.67 -20.57 -5.42
C GLN A 505 0.53 -19.10 -5.81
N SER A 506 -0.38 -18.37 -5.14
CA SER A 506 -0.72 -17.00 -5.50
C SER A 506 -0.36 -16.02 -4.38
N LEU A 507 0.25 -14.90 -4.76
CA LEU A 507 0.61 -13.80 -3.87
C LEU A 507 0.09 -12.47 -4.44
N TRP A 508 -0.59 -11.69 -3.59
CA TRP A 508 -1.00 -10.32 -3.89
C TRP A 508 -0.27 -9.36 -2.96
N ALA A 509 0.49 -8.42 -3.52
CA ALA A 509 1.19 -7.39 -2.77
C ALA A 509 0.61 -6.00 -3.05
N ARG A 510 0.58 -5.14 -2.03
CA ARG A 510 0.24 -3.71 -2.13
C ARG A 510 1.26 -2.90 -1.37
N GLN A 511 1.93 -1.95 -2.03
CA GLN A 511 3.10 -1.25 -1.51
C GLN A 511 4.15 -2.26 -1.04
N LEU A 512 4.86 -2.84 -2.00
CA LEU A 512 6.04 -3.68 -1.73
C LEU A 512 7.29 -2.82 -1.83
N ASN A 513 8.21 -2.95 -0.88
CA ASN A 513 9.45 -2.17 -0.89
C ASN A 513 10.71 -3.04 -0.65
N PRO A 514 11.05 -4.00 -1.53
CA PRO A 514 12.24 -4.79 -1.31
C PRO A 514 13.48 -3.97 -1.64
N GLU A 515 14.43 -3.92 -0.70
CA GLU A 515 15.69 -3.16 -0.83
C GLU A 515 16.91 -4.08 -0.68
N GLY A 516 18.04 -3.69 -1.27
CA GLY A 516 19.33 -4.37 -1.18
C GLY A 516 19.84 -4.98 -2.48
N ASP A 517 21.09 -5.41 -2.49
CA ASP A 517 21.70 -6.06 -3.66
C ASP A 517 21.25 -7.52 -3.78
N SER A 518 20.99 -8.00 -4.99
CA SER A 518 20.65 -9.41 -5.23
C SER A 518 20.99 -9.86 -6.64
N ASP A 519 21.74 -10.97 -6.75
CA ASP A 519 22.06 -11.61 -8.02
C ASP A 519 20.89 -12.41 -8.62
N VAL A 520 20.00 -12.90 -7.75
CA VAL A 520 18.95 -13.86 -8.11
C VAL A 520 17.54 -13.26 -8.12
N GLY A 521 17.35 -12.12 -7.44
CA GLY A 521 16.05 -11.46 -7.27
C GLY A 521 15.79 -11.10 -5.81
N LEU A 522 15.22 -9.93 -5.55
CA LEU A 522 14.61 -9.61 -4.24
C LEU A 522 13.16 -10.11 -4.16
N VAL A 523 12.53 -10.25 -5.32
CA VAL A 523 11.20 -10.80 -5.54
C VAL A 523 11.35 -11.96 -6.52
N ILE A 524 11.01 -13.16 -6.11
CA ILE A 524 11.16 -14.37 -6.92
C ILE A 524 9.79 -15.05 -7.08
N ASN A 525 9.37 -15.27 -8.31
CA ASN A 525 8.17 -16.04 -8.65
C ASN A 525 8.56 -17.26 -9.51
N SER A 526 8.69 -18.42 -8.87
CA SER A 526 9.02 -19.69 -9.53
C SER A 526 7.75 -20.53 -9.75
N GLY A 527 7.07 -20.29 -10.87
CA GLY A 527 5.88 -21.06 -11.27
C GLY A 527 4.55 -20.65 -10.62
N GLY A 528 4.51 -19.60 -9.80
CA GLY A 528 3.32 -19.08 -9.14
C GLY A 528 2.63 -17.93 -9.89
N ASN A 529 1.64 -17.33 -9.24
CA ASN A 529 0.98 -16.09 -9.69
C ASN A 529 1.33 -14.97 -8.72
N LEU A 530 1.93 -13.90 -9.23
CA LEU A 530 2.35 -12.76 -8.44
C LEU A 530 1.70 -11.49 -8.99
N TRP A 531 0.93 -10.82 -8.15
CA TRP A 531 0.30 -9.54 -8.50
C TRP A 531 0.74 -8.48 -7.51
N ILE A 532 1.30 -7.37 -7.98
CA ILE A 532 1.85 -6.29 -7.14
C ILE A 532 1.25 -4.95 -7.54
N LEU A 533 0.70 -4.22 -6.58
CA LEU A 533 0.27 -2.83 -6.73
C LEU A 533 1.17 -1.91 -5.90
N GLY A 534 1.95 -1.08 -6.57
CA GLY A 534 2.91 -0.19 -5.93
C GLY A 534 4.14 -0.98 -5.51
N MET A 535 5.26 -0.68 -6.15
CA MET A 535 6.55 -1.21 -5.76
C MET A 535 7.57 -0.09 -5.75
N LYS A 536 8.34 0.05 -4.68
CA LYS A 536 9.61 0.77 -4.71
C LYS A 536 10.74 -0.21 -4.49
N SER A 537 11.90 0.03 -5.07
CA SER A 537 13.09 -0.77 -4.79
C SER A 537 14.36 0.03 -5.05
N GLU A 538 15.45 -0.43 -4.43
CA GLU A 538 16.82 0.07 -4.58
C GLU A 538 17.81 -1.09 -4.35
N GLY A 539 19.11 -0.85 -4.57
CA GLY A 539 20.11 -1.92 -4.62
C GLY A 539 20.40 -2.38 -6.05
N ARG A 540 21.48 -3.14 -6.27
CA ARG A 540 21.99 -3.63 -7.57
C ARG A 540 21.49 -5.04 -7.86
N GLY A 541 21.41 -5.38 -9.13
CA GLY A 541 21.07 -6.72 -9.60
C GLY A 541 19.57 -6.91 -9.81
N VAL A 542 19.08 -8.14 -9.73
CA VAL A 542 17.72 -8.49 -10.13
C VAL A 542 16.71 -8.03 -9.08
N ARG A 543 15.68 -7.29 -9.50
CA ARG A 543 14.61 -6.84 -8.58
C ARG A 543 13.50 -7.88 -8.55
N ILE A 544 12.98 -8.24 -9.72
CA ILE A 544 12.00 -9.31 -9.88
C ILE A 544 12.53 -10.35 -10.86
N ARG A 545 12.53 -11.61 -10.43
CA ARG A 545 12.72 -12.76 -11.29
C ARG A 545 11.43 -13.56 -11.37
N THR A 546 10.91 -13.79 -12.58
CA THR A 546 9.82 -14.74 -12.81
C THR A 546 10.36 -15.88 -13.66
N GLU A 547 10.20 -17.11 -13.18
CA GLU A 547 10.71 -18.31 -13.86
C GLU A 547 9.73 -19.49 -13.79
N LYS A 548 10.08 -20.58 -14.50
CA LYS A 548 9.38 -21.87 -14.43
C LYS A 548 7.87 -21.77 -14.71
N GLY A 549 7.50 -20.96 -15.70
CA GLY A 549 6.10 -20.74 -16.09
C GLY A 549 5.31 -19.84 -15.13
N GLY A 550 5.99 -19.16 -14.20
CA GLY A 550 5.36 -18.17 -13.32
C GLY A 550 4.76 -17.00 -14.10
N ARG A 551 3.78 -16.34 -13.49
CA ARG A 551 3.09 -15.18 -14.06
C ARG A 551 3.14 -14.01 -13.09
N THR A 552 3.65 -12.87 -13.54
CA THR A 552 3.81 -11.68 -12.69
C THR A 552 3.19 -10.44 -13.34
N GLU A 553 2.35 -9.71 -12.61
CA GLU A 553 1.91 -8.36 -12.96
C GLU A 553 2.34 -7.38 -11.88
N VAL A 554 2.97 -6.27 -12.26
CA VAL A 554 3.32 -5.18 -11.32
C VAL A 554 2.82 -3.85 -11.85
N PHE A 555 2.15 -3.07 -11.00
CA PHE A 555 1.58 -1.76 -11.29
C PHE A 555 2.29 -0.69 -10.47
N GLY A 556 2.76 0.38 -11.11
CA GLY A 556 3.36 1.53 -10.46
C GLY A 556 4.66 1.16 -9.75
N VAL A 557 5.75 1.20 -10.49
CA VAL A 557 7.10 0.92 -9.98
C VAL A 557 7.88 2.21 -9.86
N PHE A 558 8.47 2.46 -8.69
CA PHE A 558 9.52 3.43 -8.50
C PHE A 558 10.86 2.72 -8.27
N MET A 559 11.80 2.90 -9.18
CA MET A 559 13.15 2.38 -9.05
C MET A 559 14.10 3.50 -8.69
N TYR A 560 14.71 3.40 -7.50
CA TYR A 560 15.79 4.29 -7.10
C TYR A 560 17.14 3.66 -7.43
N GLY A 561 17.86 4.27 -8.37
CA GLY A 561 19.23 3.92 -8.72
C GLY A 561 20.23 4.72 -7.89
N PHE A 562 21.02 4.02 -7.09
CA PHE A 562 22.13 4.59 -6.31
C PHE A 562 23.49 4.47 -7.05
N GLY A 563 23.45 4.03 -8.31
CA GLY A 563 24.64 3.81 -9.14
C GLY A 563 24.88 2.33 -9.46
N THR A 564 24.46 1.95 -10.66
CA THR A 564 24.78 0.64 -11.24
C THR A 564 26.03 0.78 -12.11
N PRO A 565 27.12 0.04 -11.85
CA PRO A 565 28.30 0.10 -12.69
C PRO A 565 27.96 -0.25 -14.14
N PRO A 566 28.58 0.41 -15.15
CA PRO A 566 28.28 0.14 -16.57
C PRO A 566 28.45 -1.34 -16.99
N GLU A 567 29.36 -2.05 -16.34
CA GLU A 567 29.66 -3.47 -16.51
C GLU A 567 28.63 -4.42 -15.88
N ASP A 568 27.78 -3.91 -14.99
CA ASP A 568 26.71 -4.70 -14.38
C ASP A 568 25.58 -4.94 -15.39
N ASN A 569 25.60 -6.14 -15.94
CA ASN A 569 24.64 -6.62 -16.92
C ASN A 569 23.53 -7.47 -16.31
N ARG A 570 23.33 -7.43 -14.98
CA ARG A 570 22.16 -8.05 -14.36
C ARG A 570 20.91 -7.24 -14.72
N PRO A 571 19.81 -7.88 -15.13
CA PRO A 571 18.58 -7.20 -15.52
C PRO A 571 17.82 -6.70 -14.30
N LEU A 572 17.18 -5.54 -14.40
CA LEU A 572 16.22 -5.07 -13.41
C LEU A 572 15.05 -6.07 -13.26
N PHE A 573 14.49 -6.51 -14.39
CA PHE A 573 13.47 -7.56 -14.47
C PHE A 573 13.96 -8.77 -15.29
N ASP A 574 13.98 -9.96 -14.69
CA ASP A 574 14.40 -11.20 -15.34
C ASP A 574 13.19 -12.11 -15.58
N ILE A 575 12.92 -12.45 -16.84
CA ILE A 575 11.83 -13.32 -17.27
C ILE A 575 12.46 -14.55 -17.91
N ASP A 576 12.35 -15.69 -17.23
CA ASP A 576 13.00 -16.93 -17.66
C ASP A 576 11.97 -18.04 -17.91
N ASN A 577 11.59 -18.25 -19.17
CA ASN A 577 10.57 -19.22 -19.55
C ASN A 577 9.26 -19.01 -18.76
N ALA A 578 8.83 -17.75 -18.69
CA ALA A 578 7.76 -17.27 -17.82
C ALA A 578 7.03 -16.06 -18.42
N GLN A 579 6.14 -15.43 -17.64
CA GLN A 579 5.32 -14.30 -18.08
C GLN A 579 5.43 -13.12 -17.10
N MET A 580 5.69 -11.92 -17.62
CA MET A 580 5.67 -10.70 -16.80
C MET A 580 5.12 -9.49 -17.56
N CYS A 581 4.31 -8.69 -16.88
CA CYS A 581 3.96 -7.33 -17.30
C CYS A 581 4.34 -6.31 -16.22
N VAL A 582 4.88 -5.16 -16.66
CA VAL A 582 5.24 -4.03 -15.81
C VAL A 582 4.48 -2.79 -16.31
N MET A 583 3.53 -2.32 -15.51
CA MET A 583 2.64 -1.20 -15.84
C MET A 583 3.07 0.03 -15.06
N GLY A 584 3.42 1.11 -15.75
CA GLY A 584 3.86 2.37 -15.14
C GLY A 584 5.13 2.20 -14.31
N ILE A 585 6.30 2.42 -14.91
CA ILE A 585 7.57 2.49 -14.19
C ILE A 585 8.13 3.90 -14.21
N ARG A 586 8.84 4.25 -13.15
CA ARG A 586 9.79 5.35 -13.11
C ARG A 586 11.11 4.85 -12.55
N GLU A 587 12.20 5.13 -13.23
CA GLU A 587 13.55 4.92 -12.69
C GLU A 587 14.28 6.25 -12.63
N ILE A 588 14.89 6.54 -11.47
CA ILE A 588 15.71 7.73 -11.26
C ILE A 588 17.00 7.31 -10.59
N ALA A 589 18.13 7.82 -11.09
CA ALA A 589 19.40 7.78 -10.40
C ALA A 589 20.00 9.18 -10.30
N PHE A 590 20.29 9.64 -9.07
CA PHE A 590 20.91 10.95 -8.85
C PHE A 590 22.43 10.79 -8.87
N ASN A 591 23.10 11.53 -9.76
CA ASN A 591 24.57 11.54 -9.90
C ASN A 591 25.21 10.14 -10.11
N ALA A 592 24.46 9.19 -10.66
CA ALA A 592 24.93 7.83 -10.85
C ALA A 592 24.26 7.17 -12.07
N PRO A 593 24.87 6.13 -12.69
CA PRO A 593 24.25 5.45 -13.81
C PRO A 593 23.04 4.62 -13.36
N THR A 594 22.04 4.53 -14.24
CA THR A 594 20.90 3.64 -14.09
C THR A 594 21.23 2.22 -14.59
N TYR A 595 20.30 1.29 -14.44
CA TYR A 595 20.48 -0.09 -14.88
C TYR A 595 20.76 -0.18 -16.39
N ASN A 596 21.80 -0.91 -16.80
CA ASN A 596 22.13 -1.10 -18.21
C ASN A 596 21.10 -2.02 -18.91
N VAL A 597 20.76 -3.14 -18.26
CA VAL A 597 19.74 -4.08 -18.73
C VAL A 597 18.46 -3.84 -17.94
N LYS A 598 17.42 -3.32 -18.59
CA LYS A 598 16.12 -3.05 -17.95
C LYS A 598 15.27 -4.31 -17.87
N VAL A 599 15.26 -5.11 -18.92
CA VAL A 599 14.55 -6.39 -18.96
C VAL A 599 15.40 -7.40 -19.69
N ARG A 600 15.44 -8.63 -19.18
CA ARG A 600 15.90 -9.80 -19.91
C ARG A 600 14.74 -10.78 -20.03
N GLU A 601 14.51 -11.29 -21.23
CA GLU A 601 13.47 -12.29 -21.49
C GLU A 601 14.07 -13.48 -22.22
N ARG A 602 13.88 -14.69 -21.65
CA ARG A 602 14.28 -15.97 -22.23
C ARG A 602 13.06 -16.81 -22.59
N ARG A 603 13.04 -17.36 -23.81
CA ARG A 603 12.01 -18.27 -24.32
C ARG A 603 12.69 -19.45 -25.01
N GLY A 604 12.66 -20.61 -24.36
CA GLY A 604 13.51 -21.75 -24.77
C GLY A 604 14.98 -21.33 -24.77
N ASP A 605 15.65 -21.52 -25.89
CA ASP A 605 17.07 -21.18 -26.07
C ASP A 605 17.30 -19.71 -26.48
N GLU A 606 16.25 -18.96 -26.83
CA GLU A 606 16.37 -17.58 -27.28
C GLU A 606 16.36 -16.60 -26.09
N THR A 607 17.34 -15.68 -26.06
CA THR A 607 17.45 -14.61 -25.05
C THR A 607 17.45 -13.25 -25.74
N ARG A 608 16.62 -12.32 -25.23
CA ARG A 608 16.58 -10.92 -25.66
C ARG A 608 16.69 -9.98 -24.46
N GLU A 609 17.23 -8.79 -24.69
CA GLU A 609 17.41 -7.78 -23.64
C GLU A 609 16.89 -6.41 -24.08
N LEU A 610 16.22 -5.71 -23.16
CA LEU A 610 15.94 -4.28 -23.27
C LEU A 610 17.09 -3.53 -22.61
N ARG A 611 18.00 -3.00 -23.42
CA ARG A 611 19.17 -2.25 -22.96
C ARG A 611 18.98 -0.75 -23.07
N LEU A 612 19.58 -0.02 -22.14
CA LEU A 612 19.78 1.41 -22.29
C LEU A 612 20.72 1.65 -23.49
N LYS A 613 20.33 2.53 -24.41
CA LYS A 613 21.20 2.88 -25.54
C LYS A 613 22.32 3.83 -25.07
N PRO A 614 23.51 3.82 -25.70
CA PRO A 614 24.66 4.65 -25.29
C PRO A 614 24.41 6.17 -25.20
N SER A 615 23.36 6.69 -25.83
CA SER A 615 22.96 8.11 -25.81
C SER A 615 21.62 8.39 -25.13
N GLU A 616 20.93 7.37 -24.63
CA GLU A 616 19.63 7.53 -23.98
C GLU A 616 19.83 7.93 -22.52
N HIS A 617 19.09 8.95 -22.08
CA HIS A 617 19.13 9.35 -20.68
C HIS A 617 18.72 8.17 -19.80
N GLY A 618 19.47 7.93 -18.72
CA GLY A 618 19.33 6.71 -17.94
C GLY A 618 17.97 6.57 -17.25
N TRP A 619 17.31 7.69 -16.94
CA TRP A 619 15.99 7.69 -16.31
C TRP A 619 14.94 7.28 -17.33
N ILE A 620 14.02 6.41 -16.92
CA ILE A 620 12.98 5.88 -17.80
C ILE A 620 11.60 6.11 -17.21
N GLY A 621 10.64 6.29 -18.12
CA GLY A 621 9.21 6.17 -17.86
C GLY A 621 8.54 5.42 -19.00
N TRP A 622 7.85 4.30 -18.70
CA TRP A 622 6.99 3.64 -19.67
C TRP A 622 5.66 3.24 -19.04
N SER A 623 4.62 3.23 -19.86
CA SER A 623 3.27 2.85 -19.45
C SER A 623 3.09 1.32 -19.38
N LEU A 624 3.62 0.56 -20.34
CA LEU A 624 3.52 -0.90 -20.32
C LEU A 624 4.75 -1.57 -20.95
N PHE A 625 5.32 -2.53 -20.23
CA PHE A 625 6.15 -3.60 -20.79
C PHE A 625 5.36 -4.91 -20.76
N SER A 626 5.39 -5.67 -21.86
CA SER A 626 4.73 -6.96 -22.02
C SER A 626 5.70 -8.05 -22.49
N GLY A 627 6.01 -9.00 -21.60
CA GLY A 627 6.87 -10.16 -21.87
C GLY A 627 6.14 -11.45 -21.52
N TRP A 628 5.26 -11.91 -22.41
CA TRP A 628 4.54 -13.18 -22.28
C TRP A 628 4.05 -13.68 -23.65
N GLN A 629 3.72 -14.96 -23.77
CA GLN A 629 3.01 -15.54 -24.91
C GLN A 629 1.67 -16.12 -24.46
N PRO A 630 0.59 -15.95 -25.25
CA PRO A 630 -0.63 -16.73 -25.07
C PRO A 630 -0.28 -18.22 -25.16
N GLN A 631 -0.77 -19.00 -24.20
CA GLN A 631 -0.69 -20.46 -24.25
C GLN A 631 -1.69 -21.03 -25.24
#